data_AF-A0A7C8HQG0-F1
#
_entry.id   AF-A0A7C8HQG0-F1
#
_cell.length_a   1.000
_cell.length_b   1.000
_cell.length_c   1.000
_cell.angle_alpha   90.00
_cell.angle_beta   90.00
_cell.angle_gamma   90.00
#
_symmetry.space_group_name_H-M   'P 1'
#
loop_
_entity.id
_entity.type
_entity.pdbx_description
1 polymer ?
#
loop_
_entity_poly.entity_id
_entity_poly.type
_entity_poly.pdbx_seq_one_letter_code
_entity_poly.pdbx_strand_id
1 'polypeptide(L)'
;MTTMHDPWALNLRRLRAFVAAVRHGGAAAAARAVHVSQPAVTQGIAALEAAIGADLFVRRPDGLTPTEAALVFLPRVEEALAAIRSPRITGTQARAFLALARAGAYAAAGTAAGVTAPSLHRAVADLEFAVGGKLVNRRGRGHELTARGRQLTRALSLA
;
A
#
# COMPACT_ATOMS: atom_id res chain seq x y z
N MET A 1 9.29 30.13 -5.35
CA MET A 1 7.82 29.93 -5.25
C MET A 1 7.54 28.51 -5.68
N THR A 2 7.39 27.59 -4.73
CA THR A 2 7.10 26.18 -5.00
C THR A 2 5.62 26.09 -5.40
N THR A 3 5.33 25.76 -6.66
CA THR A 3 3.98 25.39 -7.07
C THR A 3 3.55 24.20 -6.21
N MET A 4 2.61 24.43 -5.30
CA MET A 4 1.91 23.35 -4.60
C MET A 4 1.13 22.57 -5.67
N HIS A 5 1.71 21.49 -6.17
CA HIS A 5 0.99 20.53 -7.00
C HIS A 5 -0.17 19.99 -6.17
N ASP A 6 -1.40 20.31 -6.59
CA ASP A 6 -2.61 19.91 -5.87
C ASP A 6 -2.65 18.38 -5.76
N PRO A 7 -2.50 17.79 -4.57
CA PRO A 7 -2.52 16.34 -4.38
C PRO A 7 -3.82 15.72 -4.88
N TRP A 8 -4.92 16.49 -4.90
CA TRP A 8 -6.23 16.05 -5.37
C TRP A 8 -6.29 15.89 -6.90
N ALA A 9 -5.34 16.44 -7.65
CA ALA A 9 -5.19 16.20 -9.08
C ALA A 9 -4.64 14.78 -9.39
N LEU A 10 -4.06 14.09 -8.40
CA LEU A 10 -3.53 12.73 -8.51
C LEU A 10 -4.67 11.69 -8.39
N ASN A 11 -5.20 11.29 -9.54
CA ASN A 11 -6.27 10.29 -9.63
C ASN A 11 -5.71 8.85 -9.63
N LEU A 12 -6.27 7.96 -8.81
CA LEU A 12 -5.81 6.56 -8.69
C LEU A 12 -5.79 5.80 -10.01
N ARG A 13 -6.73 6.06 -10.91
CA ARG A 13 -6.76 5.42 -12.24
C ARG A 13 -5.55 5.85 -13.08
N ARG A 14 -5.16 7.13 -12.99
CA ARG A 14 -3.99 7.68 -13.69
C ARG A 14 -2.70 7.09 -13.14
N LEU A 15 -2.57 7.02 -11.80
CA LEU A 15 -1.46 6.38 -11.12
C LEU A 15 -1.33 4.90 -11.51
N ARG A 16 -2.45 4.18 -11.59
CA ARG A 16 -2.47 2.77 -12.01
C ARG A 16 -2.08 2.59 -13.48
N ALA A 17 -2.53 3.50 -14.36
CA ALA A 17 -2.16 3.51 -15.77
C ALA A 17 -0.66 3.79 -15.97
N PHE A 18 -0.10 4.73 -15.21
CA PHE A 18 1.32 5.03 -15.18
C PHE A 18 2.16 3.81 -14.77
N VAL A 19 1.86 3.17 -13.63
CA VAL A 19 2.59 1.98 -13.17
C VAL A 19 2.53 0.86 -14.22
N ALA A 20 1.36 0.64 -14.81
CA ALA A 20 1.20 -0.36 -15.87
C ALA A 20 2.01 -0.01 -17.13
N ALA A 21 2.07 1.25 -17.54
CA ALA A 21 2.87 1.69 -18.69
C ALA A 21 4.37 1.51 -18.47
N VAL A 22 4.86 1.79 -17.27
CA VAL A 22 6.28 1.53 -16.94
C VAL A 22 6.57 0.02 -16.92
N ARG A 23 5.73 -0.79 -16.27
CA ARG A 23 5.96 -2.24 -16.11
C ARG A 23 5.81 -3.05 -17.40
N HIS A 24 4.93 -2.62 -18.31
CA HIS A 24 4.60 -3.36 -19.52
C HIS A 24 5.20 -2.76 -20.80
N GLY A 25 6.04 -1.73 -20.70
CA GLY A 25 6.75 -1.16 -21.85
C GLY A 25 5.86 -0.33 -22.79
N GLY A 26 4.86 0.36 -22.24
CA GLY A 26 4.10 1.39 -22.97
C GLY A 26 2.57 1.25 -22.93
N ALA A 27 1.91 2.24 -23.53
CA ALA A 27 0.47 2.48 -23.35
C ALA A 27 -0.41 1.34 -23.87
N ALA A 28 -0.05 0.70 -24.98
CA ALA A 28 -0.84 -0.40 -25.55
C ALA A 28 -0.79 -1.66 -24.67
N ALA A 29 0.40 -2.02 -24.17
CA ALA A 29 0.56 -3.16 -23.28
C ALA A 29 -0.08 -2.90 -21.90
N ALA A 30 0.06 -1.68 -21.38
CA ALA A 30 -0.62 -1.24 -20.17
C ALA A 30 -2.14 -1.31 -20.28
N ALA A 31 -2.71 -0.86 -21.40
CA ALA A 31 -4.15 -0.88 -21.63
C ALA A 31 -4.72 -2.30 -21.55
N ARG A 32 -4.02 -3.28 -22.13
CA ARG A 32 -4.35 -4.70 -22.02
C ARG A 32 -4.26 -5.19 -20.58
N ALA A 33 -3.17 -4.85 -19.87
CA ALA A 33 -2.94 -5.29 -18.51
C ALA A 33 -3.95 -4.74 -17.48
N VAL A 34 -4.50 -3.53 -17.72
CA VAL A 34 -5.46 -2.90 -16.81
C VAL A 34 -6.90 -2.89 -17.33
N HIS A 35 -7.17 -3.60 -18.42
CA HIS A 35 -8.48 -3.78 -19.06
C HIS A 35 -9.20 -2.46 -19.41
N VAL A 36 -8.49 -1.55 -20.08
CA VAL A 36 -9.05 -0.29 -20.60
C VAL A 36 -8.59 -0.05 -22.04
N SER A 37 -9.12 0.98 -22.70
CA SER A 37 -8.63 1.38 -24.04
C SER A 37 -7.28 2.10 -23.96
N GLN A 38 -6.45 1.95 -24.99
CA GLN A 38 -5.17 2.66 -25.09
C GLN A 38 -5.33 4.19 -25.01
N PRO A 39 -6.28 4.85 -25.70
CA PRO A 39 -6.48 6.29 -25.55
C PRO A 39 -6.71 6.71 -24.10
N ALA A 40 -7.40 5.88 -23.30
CA ALA A 40 -7.64 6.18 -21.91
C ALA A 40 -6.37 6.09 -21.03
N VAL A 41 -5.44 5.19 -21.35
CA VAL A 41 -4.11 5.14 -20.72
C VAL A 41 -3.31 6.38 -21.09
N THR A 42 -3.24 6.73 -22.39
CA THR A 42 -2.50 7.89 -22.86
C THR A 42 -3.02 9.20 -22.26
N GLN A 43 -4.33 9.39 -22.23
CA GLN A 43 -4.95 10.56 -21.58
C GLN A 43 -4.69 10.57 -20.07
N GLY A 44 -4.71 9.41 -19.42
CA GLY A 44 -4.42 9.30 -18.00
C GLY A 44 -2.98 9.69 -17.66
N ILE A 45 -2.02 9.28 -18.49
CA ILE A 45 -0.60 9.64 -18.36
C ILE A 45 -0.41 11.13 -18.60
N ALA A 46 -0.95 11.69 -19.69
CA ALA A 46 -0.81 13.11 -19.99
C ALA A 46 -1.39 14.00 -18.87
N ALA A 47 -2.54 13.62 -18.30
CA ALA A 47 -3.13 14.32 -17.18
C ALA A 47 -2.30 14.18 -15.88
N LEU A 48 -1.59 13.07 -15.70
CA LEU A 48 -0.67 12.88 -14.58
C LEU A 48 0.57 13.76 -14.74
N GLU A 49 1.19 13.74 -15.92
CA GLU A 49 2.35 14.58 -16.28
C GLU A 49 2.04 16.08 -16.06
N ALA A 50 0.87 16.53 -16.50
CA ALA A 50 0.40 17.89 -16.26
C ALA A 50 0.21 18.21 -14.77
N ALA A 51 -0.32 17.26 -13.98
CA ALA A 51 -0.54 17.45 -12.55
C ALA A 51 0.78 17.55 -11.78
N ILE A 52 1.82 16.80 -12.18
CA ILE A 52 3.13 16.79 -11.50
C ILE A 52 4.13 17.79 -12.11
N GLY A 53 3.83 18.37 -13.27
CA GLY A 53 4.71 19.31 -13.98
C GLY A 53 5.98 18.69 -14.56
N ALA A 54 5.95 17.39 -14.91
CA ALA A 54 7.10 16.67 -15.45
C ALA A 54 6.68 15.59 -16.45
N ASP A 55 7.47 15.43 -17.51
CA ASP A 55 7.30 14.34 -18.47
C ASP A 55 7.74 13.02 -17.85
N LEU A 56 6.84 12.03 -17.83
CA LEU A 56 7.08 10.69 -17.31
C LEU A 56 7.47 9.72 -18.43
N PHE A 57 7.07 10.02 -19.67
CA PHE A 57 7.46 9.21 -20.82
C PHE A 57 7.96 10.07 -21.98
N VAL A 58 8.91 9.52 -22.71
CA VAL A 58 9.29 10.01 -24.04
C VAL A 58 8.75 9.08 -25.10
N ARG A 59 8.22 9.67 -26.19
CA ARG A 59 7.86 8.91 -27.39
C ARG A 59 9.12 8.50 -28.13
N ARG A 60 9.20 7.23 -28.48
CA ARG A 60 10.22 6.65 -29.35
C ARG A 60 9.54 5.81 -30.45
N PRO A 61 10.25 5.50 -31.55
CA PRO A 61 9.71 4.68 -32.64
C PRO A 61 9.20 3.30 -32.18
N ASP A 62 9.79 2.76 -31.12
CA ASP A 62 9.47 1.47 -30.50
C ASP A 62 8.43 1.56 -29.37
N GLY A 63 7.99 2.77 -28.98
CA GLY A 63 6.91 2.95 -28.01
C GLY A 63 7.12 4.11 -27.03
N LEU A 64 6.72 3.88 -25.78
CA LEU A 64 6.88 4.86 -24.69
C LEU A 64 7.98 4.37 -23.76
N THR A 65 9.04 5.17 -23.63
CA THR A 65 10.13 4.89 -22.69
C THR A 65 9.99 5.77 -21.45
N PRO A 66 10.10 5.22 -20.23
CA PRO A 66 10.09 6.02 -19.00
C PRO A 66 11.24 7.02 -18.97
N THR A 67 10.99 8.22 -18.48
CA THR A 67 12.03 9.21 -18.16
C THR A 67 12.68 8.91 -16.80
N GLU A 68 13.76 9.61 -16.47
CA GLU A 68 14.34 9.56 -15.13
C GLU A 68 13.34 9.99 -14.04
N ALA A 69 12.54 11.02 -14.31
CA ALA A 69 11.47 11.47 -13.42
C ALA A 69 10.45 10.33 -13.15
N ALA A 70 10.08 9.56 -14.16
CA ALA A 70 9.23 8.39 -13.97
C ALA A 70 9.87 7.31 -13.10
N LEU A 71 11.16 7.03 -13.28
CA LEU A 71 11.86 6.03 -12.46
C LEU A 71 11.95 6.45 -10.99
N VAL A 72 12.14 7.74 -10.73
CA VAL A 72 12.12 8.30 -9.36
C VAL A 72 10.72 8.31 -8.76
N PHE A 73 9.69 8.55 -9.58
CA PHE A 73 8.30 8.64 -9.13
C PHE A 73 7.65 7.27 -8.89
N LEU A 74 7.99 6.27 -9.72
CA LEU A 74 7.45 4.91 -9.67
C LEU A 74 7.38 4.31 -8.25
N PRO A 75 8.49 4.20 -7.49
CA PRO A 75 8.44 3.55 -6.17
C PRO A 75 7.48 4.25 -5.21
N ARG A 76 7.38 5.59 -5.25
CA ARG A 76 6.47 6.37 -4.41
C ARG A 76 5.01 6.08 -4.75
N VAL A 77 4.69 5.97 -6.05
CA VAL A 77 3.33 5.64 -6.50
C VAL A 77 2.97 4.21 -6.12
N GLU A 78 3.89 3.27 -6.27
CA GLU A 78 3.66 1.87 -5.87
C GLU A 78 3.41 1.74 -4.36
N GLU A 79 4.19 2.43 -3.54
CA GLU A 79 3.98 2.51 -2.08
C GLU A 79 2.60 3.10 -1.72
N ALA A 80 2.23 4.23 -2.34
CA ALA A 80 0.93 4.86 -2.09
C ALA A 80 -0.25 3.95 -2.51
N LEU A 81 -0.16 3.31 -3.68
CA LEU A 81 -1.18 2.37 -4.14
C LEU A 81 -1.26 1.13 -3.24
N ALA A 82 -0.13 0.65 -2.73
CA ALA A 82 -0.09 -0.46 -1.78
C ALA A 82 -0.75 -0.09 -0.44
N ALA A 83 -0.50 1.12 0.07
CA ALA A 83 -1.14 1.62 1.29
C ALA A 83 -2.67 1.70 1.13
N ILE A 84 -3.17 2.15 -0.02
CA ILE A 84 -4.61 2.22 -0.32
C ILE A 84 -5.22 0.83 -0.50
N ARG A 85 -4.48 -0.11 -1.10
CA ARG A 85 -4.91 -1.51 -1.24
C ARG A 85 -4.85 -2.30 0.06
N SER A 86 -4.29 -1.76 1.14
CA SER A 86 -4.26 -2.43 2.44
C SER A 86 -5.69 -2.84 2.79
N PRO A 87 -5.97 -4.16 2.96
CA PRO A 87 -7.23 -4.64 3.48
C PRO A 87 -7.49 -3.86 4.77
N ARG A 88 -8.68 -3.26 4.86
CA ARG A 88 -9.06 -2.35 5.94
C ARG A 88 -8.60 -2.92 7.28
N ILE A 89 -7.55 -2.34 7.86
CA ILE A 89 -7.22 -2.59 9.26
C ILE A 89 -8.36 -1.95 10.03
N THR A 90 -9.27 -2.78 10.53
CA THR A 90 -10.33 -2.28 11.39
C THR A 90 -9.73 -1.85 12.72
N GLY A 91 -10.33 -0.84 13.37
CA GLY A 91 -9.91 -0.45 14.72
C GLY A 91 -9.92 -1.62 15.70
N THR A 92 -10.80 -2.61 15.49
CA THR A 92 -10.84 -3.86 16.27
C THR A 92 -9.56 -4.68 16.11
N GLN A 93 -9.08 -4.88 14.88
CA GLN A 93 -7.85 -5.62 14.61
C GLN A 93 -6.61 -4.89 15.17
N ALA A 94 -6.54 -3.57 14.98
CA ALA A 94 -5.46 -2.76 15.54
C ALA A 94 -5.41 -2.82 17.07
N ARG A 95 -6.56 -2.67 17.76
CA ARG A 95 -6.65 -2.78 19.22
C ARG A 95 -6.28 -4.18 19.72
N ALA A 96 -6.77 -5.23 19.06
CA ALA A 96 -6.43 -6.61 19.41
C ALA A 96 -4.91 -6.86 19.32
N PHE A 97 -4.26 -6.37 18.25
CA PHE A 97 -2.82 -6.49 18.09
C PHE A 97 -2.02 -5.66 19.11
N LEU A 98 -2.44 -4.43 19.41
CA LEU A 98 -1.81 -3.62 20.46
C LEU A 98 -1.96 -4.25 21.85
N ALA A 99 -3.12 -4.81 22.17
CA ALA A 99 -3.33 -5.56 23.41
C ALA A 99 -2.38 -6.78 23.47
N LEU A 100 -2.23 -7.50 22.36
CA LEU A 100 -1.29 -8.63 22.25
C LEU A 100 0.18 -8.21 22.42
N ALA A 101 0.57 -7.10 21.81
CA ALA A 101 1.91 -6.54 21.89
C ALA A 101 2.29 -6.13 23.32
N ARG A 102 1.33 -5.61 24.10
CA ARG A 102 1.54 -5.21 25.50
C ARG A 102 1.51 -6.39 26.47
N ALA A 103 0.56 -7.31 26.29
CA ALA A 103 0.30 -8.37 27.25
C ALA A 103 1.21 -9.60 27.10
N GLY A 104 1.84 -9.80 25.93
CA GLY A 104 2.78 -10.91 25.71
C GLY A 104 2.17 -12.32 25.67
N ALA A 105 0.86 -12.47 25.93
CA ALA A 105 0.10 -13.71 25.73
C ALA A 105 -1.33 -13.44 25.23
N TYR A 106 -1.86 -14.32 24.38
CA TYR A 106 -3.22 -14.21 23.80
C TYR A 106 -4.34 -14.19 24.86
N ALA A 107 -4.20 -14.99 25.92
CA ALA A 107 -5.20 -15.02 27.00
C ALA A 107 -5.28 -13.69 27.74
N ALA A 108 -4.13 -13.17 28.19
CA ALA A 108 -4.04 -11.88 28.86
C ALA A 108 -4.47 -10.71 27.94
N ALA A 109 -4.10 -10.77 26.66
CA ALA A 109 -4.52 -9.79 25.66
C ALA A 109 -6.04 -9.79 25.45
N GLY A 110 -6.68 -10.98 25.45
CA GLY A 110 -8.13 -11.12 25.30
C GLY A 110 -8.86 -10.40 26.43
N THR A 111 -8.47 -10.69 27.67
CA THR A 111 -9.00 -10.01 28.85
C THR A 111 -8.82 -8.50 28.78
N ALA A 112 -7.62 -8.02 28.41
CA ALA A 112 -7.34 -6.58 28.30
C ALA A 112 -8.14 -5.89 27.17
N ALA A 113 -8.47 -6.61 26.11
CA ALA A 113 -9.24 -6.10 24.97
C ALA A 113 -10.75 -6.33 25.09
N GLY A 114 -11.24 -6.94 26.18
CA GLY A 114 -12.66 -7.25 26.38
C GLY A 114 -13.21 -8.30 25.41
N VAL A 115 -12.36 -9.19 24.88
CA VAL A 115 -12.74 -10.25 23.93
C VAL A 115 -12.19 -11.61 24.34
N THR A 116 -12.73 -12.69 23.80
CA THR A 116 -12.20 -14.04 24.05
C THR A 116 -10.84 -14.24 23.36
N ALA A 117 -9.99 -15.11 23.91
CA ALA A 117 -8.70 -15.43 23.29
C ALA A 117 -8.82 -15.94 21.84
N PRO A 118 -9.82 -16.78 21.47
CA PRO A 118 -10.05 -17.14 20.07
C PRO A 118 -10.42 -15.96 19.16
N SER A 119 -11.25 -15.03 19.65
CA SER A 119 -11.61 -13.82 18.89
C SER A 119 -10.40 -12.91 18.68
N LEU A 120 -9.54 -12.78 19.69
CA LEU A 120 -8.28 -12.04 19.56
C LEU A 120 -7.33 -12.70 18.57
N HIS A 121 -7.22 -14.04 18.61
CA HIS A 121 -6.43 -14.79 17.65
C HIS A 121 -6.92 -14.58 16.21
N ARG A 122 -8.24 -14.61 15.98
CA ARG A 122 -8.84 -14.31 14.68
C ARG A 122 -8.52 -12.89 14.23
N ALA A 123 -8.74 -11.90 15.10
CA ALA A 123 -8.47 -10.50 14.77
C ALA A 123 -6.99 -10.23 14.40
N VAL A 124 -6.05 -10.89 15.10
CA VAL A 124 -4.63 -10.79 14.79
C VAL A 124 -4.29 -11.52 13.49
N ALA A 125 -4.87 -12.70 13.24
CA ALA A 125 -4.69 -13.42 11.97
C ALA A 125 -5.24 -12.63 10.77
N ASP A 126 -6.41 -12.01 10.92
CA ASP A 126 -6.99 -11.13 9.88
C ASP A 126 -6.10 -9.92 9.64
N LEU A 127 -5.48 -9.37 10.69
CA LEU A 127 -4.50 -8.29 10.57
C LEU A 127 -3.23 -8.75 9.85
N GLU A 128 -2.68 -9.92 10.17
CA GLU A 128 -1.53 -10.50 9.48
C GLU A 128 -1.82 -10.74 8.00
N PHE A 129 -3.02 -11.21 7.67
CA PHE A 129 -3.49 -11.34 6.31
C PHE A 129 -3.59 -9.96 5.63
N ALA A 130 -4.18 -8.98 6.32
CA ALA A 130 -4.30 -7.62 5.82
C ALA A 130 -2.95 -6.99 5.50
N VAL A 131 -2.01 -7.08 6.43
CA VAL A 131 -0.67 -6.52 6.25
C VAL A 131 0.24 -7.39 5.39
N GLY A 132 -0.25 -8.51 4.85
CA GLY A 132 0.50 -9.39 3.94
C GLY A 132 1.70 -10.09 4.59
N GLY A 133 1.67 -10.36 5.89
CA GLY A 133 2.77 -11.02 6.57
C GLY A 133 2.60 -11.20 8.07
N LYS A 134 3.43 -12.07 8.65
CA LYS A 134 3.41 -12.37 10.08
C LYS A 134 3.84 -11.18 10.93
N LEU A 135 3.03 -10.86 11.93
CA LEU A 135 3.27 -9.84 12.95
C LEU A 135 3.74 -10.48 14.26
N VAL A 136 3.40 -11.76 14.47
CA VAL A 136 3.73 -12.51 15.67
C VAL A 136 4.27 -13.90 15.31
N ASN A 137 5.33 -14.33 16.00
CA ASN A 137 5.85 -15.68 15.95
C ASN A 137 5.50 -16.44 17.23
N ARG A 138 5.27 -17.76 17.12
CA ARG A 138 5.05 -18.62 18.28
C ARG A 138 6.38 -18.85 19.02
N ARG A 139 6.40 -18.66 20.34
CA ARG A 139 7.56 -18.96 21.20
C ARG A 139 7.10 -19.71 22.45
N GLY A 140 7.18 -21.04 22.42
CA GLY A 140 6.70 -21.89 23.52
C GLY A 140 5.21 -21.71 23.80
N ARG A 141 4.86 -21.32 25.03
CA ARG A 141 3.48 -21.00 25.45
C ARG A 141 3.07 -19.54 25.17
N GLY A 142 3.99 -18.70 24.69
CA GLY A 142 3.76 -17.30 24.37
C GLY A 142 4.04 -16.97 22.91
N HIS A 143 4.22 -15.68 22.63
CA HIS A 143 4.52 -15.17 21.30
C HIS A 143 5.58 -14.07 21.36
N GLU A 144 6.23 -13.83 20.23
CA GLU A 144 7.19 -12.75 20.06
C GLU A 144 6.82 -11.92 18.83
N LEU A 145 6.93 -10.60 18.92
CA LEU A 145 6.67 -9.72 17.78
C LEU A 145 7.76 -9.89 16.71
N THR A 146 7.34 -9.98 15.45
CA THR A 146 8.28 -9.89 14.32
C THR A 146 8.82 -8.46 14.18
N ALA A 147 9.83 -8.25 13.33
CA ALA A 147 10.30 -6.90 13.00
C ALA A 147 9.15 -6.02 12.46
N ARG A 148 8.30 -6.58 11.60
CA ARG A 148 7.09 -5.96 11.07
C ARG A 148 6.07 -5.67 12.17
N GLY A 149 5.86 -6.63 13.07
CA GLY A 149 5.03 -6.47 14.27
C GLY A 149 5.46 -5.26 15.10
N ARG A 150 6.75 -5.16 15.42
CA ARG A 150 7.32 -4.03 16.18
C ARG A 150 7.16 -2.70 15.46
N GLN A 151 7.37 -2.66 14.14
CA GLN A 151 7.18 -1.43 13.35
C GLN A 151 5.71 -0.99 13.36
N LEU A 152 4.78 -1.93 13.19
CA LEU A 152 3.35 -1.65 13.20
C LEU A 152 2.86 -1.17 14.58
N THR A 153 3.36 -1.75 15.67
CA THR A 153 3.08 -1.28 17.04
C THR A 153 3.48 0.19 17.22
N ARG A 154 4.66 0.60 16.72
CA ARG A 154 5.10 2.00 16.79
C ARG A 154 4.19 2.92 15.99
N ALA A 155 3.85 2.53 14.75
CA ALA A 155 3.00 3.32 13.87
C ALA A 155 1.59 3.54 14.46
N LEU A 156 0.99 2.48 15.04
CA LEU A 156 -0.35 2.54 15.63
C LEU A 156 -0.40 3.24 17.01
N SER A 157 0.74 3.39 17.68
CA SER A 157 0.80 4.07 19.00
C SER A 157 0.94 5.59 18.87
N LEU A 158 1.14 6.11 17.66
CA LEU A 158 1.30 7.54 17.35
C LEU A 158 0.02 8.18 16.78
N ALA A 159 -1.05 7.40 16.62
CA ALA A 159 -2.35 7.82 16.11
C ALA A 159 -3.41 7.79 17.21
#